data_AF-A0A7Y3KL08-F1
#
_entry.id   AF-A0A7Y3KL08-F1
#
_cell.length_a   1.000
_cell.length_b   1.000
_cell.length_c   1.000
_cell.angle_alpha   90.00
_cell.angle_beta   90.00
_cell.angle_gamma   90.00
#
_symmetry.space_group_name_H-M   'P 1'
#
loop_
_entity.id
_entity.type
_entity.pdbx_description
1 polymer ?
#
loop_
_entity_poly.entity_id
_entity_poly.type
_entity_poly.pdbx_seq_one_letter_code
_entity_poly.pdbx_strand_id
1 'polypeptide(L)'
;MDIKGKYANSSIALKQGIVIDLQKRIYVIITTLFGLFRFRDKPKPLPPVNYILLFRTLYNKCQSCNIADFENDSVIQLSLVHDKNKKLIVHEGYDMQYMLNLARQLSAELKVDVKDAATDRRKPRWLLL
;
A
#
# COMPACT_ATOMS: atom_id res chain seq x y z
N MET A 1 7.84 11.06 10.20
CA MET A 1 8.44 10.11 9.23
C MET A 1 7.78 10.35 7.87
N ASP A 2 8.57 10.51 6.81
CA ASP A 2 8.08 10.62 5.44
C ASP A 2 8.09 9.24 4.79
N ILE A 3 6.91 8.71 4.45
CA ILE A 3 6.80 7.42 3.76
C ILE A 3 6.44 7.69 2.32
N LYS A 4 7.35 7.30 1.42
CA LYS A 4 7.11 7.35 -0.02
C LYS A 4 6.54 6.01 -0.46
N GLY A 5 5.27 6.02 -0.83
CA GLY A 5 4.61 4.89 -1.44
C GLY A 5 4.76 4.81 -2.94
N LYS A 6 5.03 3.60 -3.41
CA LYS A 6 5.06 3.28 -4.83
C LYS A 6 3.70 2.73 -5.28
N TYR A 7 3.27 3.30 -6.40
CA TYR A 7 2.39 2.82 -7.47
C TYR A 7 1.12 2.03 -7.11
N ALA A 8 0.02 2.74 -6.83
CA ALA A 8 -1.31 2.17 -6.64
C ALA A 8 -1.97 1.68 -7.96
N ASN A 9 -1.60 2.31 -9.08
CA ASN A 9 -2.13 2.02 -10.41
C ASN A 9 -1.06 2.35 -11.45
N SER A 10 -0.57 1.34 -12.16
CA SER A 10 0.45 1.48 -13.18
C SER A 10 -0.01 0.87 -14.51
N SER A 11 -0.20 1.74 -15.50
CA SER A 11 -0.14 1.39 -16.92
C SER A 11 1.19 1.88 -17.50
N ILE A 12 1.53 1.42 -18.70
CA ILE A 12 2.73 1.90 -19.41
C ILE A 12 2.68 3.43 -19.58
N ALA A 13 1.47 3.99 -19.76
CA ALA A 13 1.25 5.42 -19.95
C ALA A 13 1.07 6.21 -18.65
N LEU A 14 0.55 5.61 -17.57
CA LEU A 14 0.20 6.33 -16.33
C LEU A 14 0.68 5.56 -15.10
N LYS A 15 1.49 6.20 -14.27
CA LYS A 15 1.93 5.67 -12.96
C LYS A 15 1.52 6.62 -11.84
N GLN A 16 0.81 6.14 -10.84
CA GLN A 16 0.38 6.96 -9.69
C GLN A 16 0.99 6.48 -8.37
N GLY A 17 1.88 7.27 -7.77
CA GLY A 17 2.41 7.05 -6.42
C GLY A 17 1.76 7.95 -5.38
N ILE A 18 2.02 7.67 -4.10
CA ILE A 18 1.57 8.49 -2.99
C ILE A 18 2.76 8.81 -2.08
N VAL A 19 2.81 10.02 -1.53
CA VAL A 19 3.73 10.39 -0.47
C VAL A 19 2.90 10.79 0.73
N ILE A 20 3.18 10.18 1.88
CA ILE A 20 2.49 10.45 3.13
C ILE A 20 3.49 11.10 4.10
N ASP A 21 3.09 12.24 4.64
CA ASP A 21 3.76 12.93 5.74
C ASP A 21 2.86 12.77 6.98
N LEU A 22 3.28 11.87 7.87
CA LEU A 22 2.54 11.53 9.09
C LEU A 22 2.57 12.68 10.11
N GLN A 23 3.63 13.50 10.12
CA GLN A 23 3.77 14.60 11.08
C GLN A 23 2.78 15.72 10.76
N LYS A 24 2.68 16.07 9.47
CA LYS A 24 1.72 17.08 9.00
C LYS A 24 0.33 16.50 8.76
N ARG A 25 0.15 15.18 8.86
CA ARG A 25 -1.08 14.45 8.53
C ARG A 25 -1.61 14.82 7.15
N ILE A 26 -0.73 14.79 6.16
CA ILE A 26 -1.07 15.07 4.77
C ILE A 26 -0.57 13.95 3.86
N TYR A 27 -1.20 13.85 2.69
CA TYR A 27 -0.70 13.03 1.60
C TYR A 27 -0.72 13.79 0.28
N VAL A 28 0.10 13.33 -0.64
CA VAL A 28 0.27 13.90 -1.97
C VAL A 28 0.28 12.75 -2.97
N ILE A 29 -0.52 12.88 -4.03
CA ILE A 29 -0.48 11.95 -5.16
C ILE A 29 0.54 12.46 -6.18
N ILE A 30 1.41 11.57 -6.65
CA ILE A 30 2.36 11.86 -7.72
C ILE A 30 1.93 11.05 -8.93
N THR A 31 1.53 11.74 -9.99
CA THR A 31 1.13 11.13 -11.26
C THR A 31 2.26 11.30 -12.27
N THR A 32 2.72 10.20 -12.85
CA THR A 32 3.72 10.20 -13.93
C THR A 32 3.07 9.73 -15.22
N LEU A 33 3.11 10.55 -16.26
CA LEU A 33 2.58 10.25 -17.59
C LEU A 33 3.73 9.98 -18.57
N PHE A 34 3.67 8.87 -19.31
CA PHE A 34 4.68 8.38 -20.27
C PHE A 34 6.12 8.32 -19.70
N GLY A 35 6.28 8.22 -18.38
CA GLY A 35 7.59 8.23 -17.73
C GLY A 35 8.30 9.59 -17.70
N LEU A 36 7.80 10.59 -18.44
CA LEU A 36 8.44 11.89 -18.66
C LEU A 36 7.78 13.00 -17.82
N PHE A 37 6.45 13.05 -17.79
CA PHE A 37 5.73 14.14 -17.15
C PHE A 37 5.32 13.76 -15.73
N ARG A 38 5.93 14.38 -14.72
CA ARG A 38 5.60 14.17 -13.31
C ARG A 38 4.78 15.33 -12.78
N PHE A 39 3.54 15.04 -12.41
CA PHE A 39 2.61 15.96 -11.77
C PHE A 39 2.48 15.62 -10.30
N ARG A 40 2.51 16.65 -9.46
CA ARG A 40 2.30 16.53 -8.02
C ARG A 40 0.98 17.21 -7.66
N ASP A 41 0.04 16.44 -7.12
CA ASP A 41 -1.21 17.01 -6.61
C ASP A 41 -0.94 17.99 -5.46
N LYS A 42 -1.87 18.92 -5.24
CA LYS A 42 -1.88 19.72 -4.01
C LYS A 42 -1.95 18.78 -2.79
N PRO A 43 -1.24 19.08 -1.69
CA PRO A 43 -1.36 18.31 -0.47
C PRO A 43 -2.81 18.22 0.00
N LYS A 44 -3.24 17.01 0.35
CA LYS A 44 -4.57 16.72 0.87
C LYS A 44 -4.43 16.24 2.31
N PRO A 45 -5.38 16.55 3.20
CA PRO A 45 -5.36 16.03 4.56
C PRO A 45 -5.46 14.50 4.54
N LEU A 46 -4.69 13.82 5.38
CA LEU A 46 -4.77 12.39 5.56
C LEU A 46 -6.13 12.05 6.20
N PRO A 47 -6.97 11.22 5.57
CA PRO A 47 -8.25 10.85 6.15
C PRO A 47 -8.06 10.01 7.43
N PRO A 48 -9.06 9.96 8.32
CA PRO A 48 -9.05 9.06 9.46
C PRO A 48 -8.86 7.62 9.00
N VAL A 49 -7.75 7.01 9.40
CA VAL A 49 -7.44 5.62 9.06
C VAL A 49 -8.20 4.70 10.01
N ASN A 50 -8.88 3.70 9.46
CA ASN A 50 -9.57 2.68 10.25
C ASN A 50 -8.61 1.56 10.67
N TYR A 51 -7.77 1.09 9.74
CA TYR A 51 -6.75 0.08 9.98
C TYR A 51 -5.71 0.05 8.85
N ILE A 52 -4.58 -0.62 9.09
CA ILE A 52 -3.55 -0.90 8.10
C ILE A 52 -3.78 -2.30 7.54
N LEU A 53 -3.71 -2.46 6.22
CA LEU A 53 -3.90 -3.75 5.54
C LEU A 53 -2.61 -4.17 4.83
N LEU A 54 -2.12 -5.36 5.13
CA LEU A 54 -1.14 -6.08 4.33
C LEU A 54 -1.86 -7.13 3.47
N PHE A 55 -1.64 -7.09 2.15
CA PHE A 55 -2.29 -7.99 1.22
C PHE A 55 -1.35 -8.41 0.08
N ARG A 56 -1.35 -9.69 -0.31
CA ARG A 56 -0.60 -10.16 -1.49
C ARG A 56 -1.41 -9.92 -2.77
N THR A 57 -0.82 -9.24 -3.74
CA THR A 57 -1.38 -9.03 -5.08
C THR A 57 -0.43 -9.55 -6.16
N LEU A 58 -0.97 -10.00 -7.29
CA LEU A 58 -0.20 -10.43 -8.46
C LEU A 58 -0.04 -9.28 -9.43
N TYR A 59 1.16 -9.08 -9.99
CA TYR A 59 1.41 -8.02 -10.97
C TYR A 59 1.18 -8.45 -12.43
N ASN A 60 0.86 -9.72 -12.72
CA ASN A 60 0.81 -10.20 -14.09
C ASN A 60 -0.54 -9.92 -14.78
N LYS A 61 -0.51 -8.85 -15.59
CA LYS A 61 -1.33 -8.72 -16.79
C LYS A 61 -0.92 -9.84 -17.75
N CYS A 62 -1.89 -10.64 -18.21
CA CYS A 62 -1.76 -11.64 -19.28
C CYS A 62 -1.35 -13.07 -18.88
N GLN A 63 -2.14 -13.77 -18.06
CA GLN A 63 -2.55 -15.19 -18.26
C GLN A 63 -3.32 -15.69 -17.04
N SER A 64 -4.10 -16.76 -17.20
CA SER A 64 -4.90 -17.42 -16.17
C SER A 64 -4.08 -17.68 -14.91
N CYS A 65 -4.25 -16.85 -13.87
CA CYS A 65 -3.48 -17.01 -12.64
C CYS A 65 -3.92 -18.28 -11.90
N ASN A 66 -2.99 -19.19 -11.65
CA ASN A 66 -3.20 -20.31 -10.74
C ASN A 66 -2.85 -19.88 -9.30
N ILE A 67 -3.33 -20.62 -8.30
CA ILE A 67 -3.03 -20.37 -6.89
C ILE A 67 -1.52 -20.42 -6.62
N ALA A 68 -0.77 -21.24 -7.37
CA ALA A 68 0.68 -21.36 -7.28
C ALA A 68 1.43 -20.06 -7.63
N ASP A 69 0.86 -19.21 -8.48
CA ASP A 69 1.51 -17.96 -8.92
C ASP A 69 1.58 -16.94 -7.78
N PHE A 70 0.69 -17.05 -6.78
CA PHE A 70 0.71 -16.22 -5.57
C PHE A 70 1.89 -16.51 -4.64
N GLU A 71 2.54 -17.67 -4.78
CA GLU A 71 3.71 -17.99 -3.95
C GLU A 71 5.00 -17.41 -4.55
N ASN A 72 5.11 -17.37 -5.89
CA ASN A 72 6.34 -17.00 -6.59
C ASN A 72 6.35 -15.58 -7.16
N ASP A 73 5.21 -15.03 -7.62
CA ASP A 73 5.14 -13.76 -8.36
C ASP A 73 4.26 -12.69 -7.69
N SER A 74 3.91 -12.88 -6.42
CA SER A 74 3.11 -11.90 -5.67
C SER A 74 3.96 -10.81 -5.05
N VAL A 75 3.46 -9.57 -5.09
CA VAL A 75 3.95 -8.46 -4.28
C VAL A 75 3.06 -8.28 -3.05
N ILE A 76 3.64 -7.88 -1.94
CA ILE A 76 2.91 -7.48 -0.75
C ILE A 76 2.60 -6.00 -0.87
N GLN A 77 1.33 -5.65 -0.66
CA GLN A 77 0.81 -4.31 -0.69
C GLN A 77 0.46 -3.87 0.74
N LEU A 78 1.03 -2.76 1.19
CA LEU A 78 0.66 -2.08 2.43
C LEU A 78 -0.29 -0.93 2.11
N SER A 79 -1.49 -0.96 2.70
CA SER A 79 -2.51 0.05 2.49
C SER A 79 -3.03 0.63 3.80
N LEU A 80 -3.34 1.93 3.80
CA LEU A 80 -4.16 2.55 4.85
C LEU A 80 -5.62 2.48 4.41
N VAL A 81 -6.45 1.80 5.18
CA VAL A 81 -7.88 1.67 4.90
C VAL A 81 -8.62 2.78 5.63
N HIS A 82 -9.46 3.52 4.89
CA HIS A 82 -10.27 4.62 5.39
C HIS A 82 -11.66 4.58 4.76
N ASP A 83 -12.59 5.41 5.24
CA ASP A 83 -13.96 5.54 4.71
C ASP A 83 -14.64 4.19 4.43
N LYS A 84 -14.63 3.30 5.43
CA LYS A 84 -15.26 1.98 5.41
C LYS A 84 -14.65 0.95 4.45
N ASN A 85 -13.92 1.31 3.39
CA ASN A 85 -13.20 0.38 2.50
C ASN A 85 -12.27 1.03 1.46
N LYS A 86 -12.12 2.36 1.44
CA LYS A 86 -11.18 3.03 0.54
C LYS A 86 -9.75 2.79 0.99
N LYS A 87 -8.81 2.71 0.05
CA LYS A 87 -7.42 2.34 0.33
C LYS A 87 -6.47 3.39 -0.23
N LEU A 88 -5.53 3.83 0.60
CA LEU A 88 -4.32 4.52 0.17
C LEU A 88 -3.19 3.49 0.13
N ILE A 89 -2.66 3.17 -1.04
CA ILE A 89 -1.59 2.18 -1.21
C ILE A 89 -0.25 2.85 -0.91
N VAL A 90 0.32 2.56 0.25
CA VAL A 90 1.46 3.29 0.83
C VAL A 90 2.79 2.61 0.54
N HIS A 91 2.81 1.32 0.27
CA HIS A 91 4.05 0.67 -0.15
C HIS A 91 3.73 -0.65 -0.83
N GLU A 92 4.62 -1.06 -1.72
CA GLU A 92 4.63 -2.39 -2.33
C GLU A 92 6.04 -2.96 -2.23
N GLY A 93 6.16 -4.22 -1.82
CA GLY A 93 7.45 -4.88 -1.65
C GLY A 93 7.32 -6.40 -1.59
N TYR A 94 8.43 -7.09 -1.73
CA TYR A 94 8.46 -8.56 -1.73
C TYR A 94 8.90 -9.14 -0.36
N ASP A 95 9.62 -8.36 0.46
CA ASP A 95 10.10 -8.80 1.76
C ASP A 95 9.01 -8.65 2.84
N MET A 96 8.49 -9.78 3.31
CA MET A 96 7.44 -9.80 4.33
C MET A 96 7.89 -9.21 5.68
N GLN A 97 9.13 -9.44 6.11
CA GLN A 97 9.60 -8.91 7.40
C GLN A 97 9.71 -7.39 7.35
N TYR A 98 10.25 -6.85 6.26
CA TYR A 98 10.29 -5.41 6.02
C TYR A 98 8.88 -4.80 6.04
N MET A 99 7.94 -5.42 5.33
CA MET A 99 6.56 -4.94 5.23
C MET A 99 5.83 -4.96 6.59
N LEU A 100 6.05 -6.00 7.40
CA LEU A 100 5.54 -6.07 8.78
C LEU A 100 6.14 -5.00 9.68
N ASN A 101 7.44 -4.73 9.57
CA ASN A 101 8.10 -3.69 10.35
C ASN A 101 7.60 -2.30 9.98
N LEU A 102 7.41 -2.02 8.69
CA LEU A 102 6.80 -0.78 8.22
C LEU A 102 5.36 -0.64 8.71
N ALA A 103 4.56 -1.71 8.68
CA ALA A 103 3.20 -1.71 9.21
C ALA A 103 3.16 -1.43 10.72
N ARG A 104 4.10 -1.99 11.51
CA ARG A 104 4.24 -1.69 12.95
C ARG A 104 4.57 -0.23 13.21
N GLN A 105 5.51 0.35 12.46
CA GLN A 105 5.85 1.77 12.60
C GLN A 105 4.64 2.66 12.32
N LEU A 106 3.89 2.36 11.25
CA LEU A 106 2.66 3.05 10.91
C LEU A 106 1.56 2.88 11.97
N SER A 107 1.43 1.67 12.52
CA SER A 107 0.48 1.33 13.58
C SER A 107 0.71 2.16 14.83
N ALA A 108 1.98 2.32 15.25
CA ALA A 108 2.36 3.11 16.42
C ALA A 108 2.08 4.61 16.22
N GLU A 109 2.36 5.15 15.04
CA GLU A 109 2.15 6.56 14.71
C GLU A 109 0.66 6.91 14.56
N LEU A 110 -0.11 6.04 13.88
CA LEU A 110 -1.52 6.27 13.57
C LEU A 110 -2.48 5.77 14.65
N LYS A 111 -1.99 4.92 15.58
CA LYS A 111 -2.77 4.27 16.64
C LYS A 111 -3.95 3.45 16.11
N VAL A 112 -3.67 2.60 15.12
CA VAL A 112 -4.66 1.73 14.45
C VAL A 112 -4.12 0.33 14.28
N ASP A 113 -5.01 -0.67 14.28
CA ASP A 113 -4.61 -2.06 14.16
C ASP A 113 -4.09 -2.41 12.76
N VAL A 114 -3.28 -3.48 12.69
CA VAL A 114 -2.81 -4.06 11.43
C VAL A 114 -3.56 -5.35 11.14
N LYS A 115 -4.13 -5.45 9.93
CA LYS A 115 -4.70 -6.67 9.38
C LYS A 115 -3.71 -7.32 8.42
N ASP A 116 -3.23 -8.49 8.79
CA ASP A 116 -2.37 -9.34 7.97
C ASP A 116 -3.24 -10.32 7.17
N ALA A 117 -3.40 -10.02 5.89
CA ALA A 117 -3.95 -10.92 4.89
C ALA A 117 -2.89 -11.35 3.86
N ALA A 118 -1.61 -11.04 4.12
CA ALA A 118 -0.50 -11.31 3.22
C ALA A 118 0.22 -12.63 3.57
N THR A 119 0.29 -13.01 4.85
CA THR A 119 0.88 -14.29 5.28
C THR A 119 -0.02 -15.48 4.91
N ASP A 120 -1.31 -15.42 5.25
CA ASP A 120 -2.30 -16.42 4.86
C ASP A 120 -3.55 -15.72 4.33
N ARG A 121 -3.77 -15.81 3.03
CA ARG A 121 -4.91 -15.18 2.36
C ARG A 121 -6.25 -15.80 2.76
N ARG A 122 -6.27 -17.09 3.13
CA ARG A 122 -7.48 -17.81 3.53
C ARG A 122 -7.84 -17.54 4.99
N LYS A 123 -6.86 -17.16 5.81
CA LYS A 123 -7.03 -16.87 7.23
C LYS A 123 -6.43 -15.51 7.59
N PRO A 124 -7.02 -14.39 7.12
CA PRO A 124 -6.56 -13.07 7.48
C PRO A 124 -6.72 -12.85 8.98
N ARG A 125 -5.68 -12.31 9.62
CA ARG A 125 -5.63 -12.11 11.07
C ARG A 125 -5.35 -10.67 11.42
N TRP A 126 -5.85 -10.26 12.58
CA TRP A 126 -5.46 -9.01 13.20
C TRP A 126 -4.16 -9.24 13.98
N LEU A 127 -3.18 -8.38 13.74
CA LEU A 127 -1.96 -8.37 14.53
C LEU A 127 -2.19 -7.43 15.71
N LEU A 128 -2.11 -7.99 16.92
CA LEU A 128 -1.99 -7.20 18.14
C LEU A 128 -0.55 -6.70 18.19
N LEU A 129 -0.36 -5.40 18.00
CA LEU A 129 0.95 -4.75 17.87
C LEU A 129 1.09 -3.60 18.87
#